data_AF-A0A968PF88-F1
#
_entry.id   AF-A0A968PF88-F1
#
_cell.length_a   1.000
_cell.length_b   1.000
_cell.length_c   1.000
_cell.angle_alpha   90.00
_cell.angle_beta   90.00
_cell.angle_gamma   90.00
#
_symmetry.space_group_name_H-M   'P 1'
#
loop_
_entity.id
_entity.type
_entity.pdbx_description
1 polymer ?
#
loop_
_entity_poly.entity_id
_entity_poly.type
_entity_poly.pdbx_seq_one_letter_code
_entity_poly.pdbx_strand_id
1 'polypeptide(L)'
;MNHTRKVCGVVTCLMLLGGCAGPRDFLNENDILRRENLQLKTTVDELNHKLESRLDQIAALEQATNPDRPKLPGVEPGDIPVAVSLRYGMYTGAVDTNGDGSDDLIRLYFQPLDQKRRFIPVAADVRVQVVVVTPGSEPLVLADMPFTTADLDRTYRTGVTGTHYTVEVPLPKDMPQDVREVVVDLQVTDAATGRLLSLERSFPIKSK
;
A
#
# COMPACT_ATOMS: atom_id res chain seq x y z
N MET A 1 -56.20 -23.89 0.23
CA MET A 1 -56.53 -22.46 0.03
C MET A 1 -55.22 -21.75 -0.28
N ASN A 2 -54.67 -21.88 -1.50
CA ASN A 2 -55.06 -21.26 -2.77
C ASN A 2 -55.03 -19.73 -2.71
N HIS A 3 -53.94 -19.11 -3.19
CA HIS A 3 -54.02 -18.06 -4.20
C HIS A 3 -52.68 -17.89 -4.95
N THR A 4 -52.54 -18.71 -5.99
CA THR A 4 -51.77 -18.44 -7.20
C THR A 4 -52.25 -17.17 -7.89
N ARG A 5 -51.34 -16.25 -8.25
CA ARG A 5 -51.60 -15.23 -9.28
C ARG A 5 -50.62 -15.41 -10.44
N LYS A 6 -51.19 -15.91 -11.55
CA LYS A 6 -50.67 -15.90 -12.92
C LYS A 6 -51.05 -14.57 -13.58
N VAL A 7 -50.11 -13.92 -14.26
CA VAL A 7 -50.32 -12.88 -15.30
C VAL A 7 -49.11 -13.03 -16.25
N CYS A 8 -49.16 -13.85 -17.30
CA CYS A 8 -49.74 -13.61 -18.63
C CYS A 8 -49.52 -12.20 -19.19
N GLY A 9 -48.51 -12.05 -20.06
CA GLY A 9 -48.21 -10.82 -20.77
C GLY A 9 -47.17 -11.06 -21.87
N VAL A 10 -47.55 -11.84 -22.88
CA VAL A 10 -46.81 -11.97 -24.14
C VAL A 10 -47.10 -10.73 -24.98
N VAL A 11 -46.08 -9.91 -25.27
CA VAL A 11 -46.10 -9.00 -26.43
C VAL A 11 -44.75 -9.13 -27.14
N THR A 12 -44.75 -10.00 -28.14
CA THR A 12 -43.74 -10.11 -29.18
C THR A 12 -43.87 -8.90 -30.10
N CYS A 13 -42.93 -7.95 -30.03
CA CYS A 13 -42.79 -6.89 -31.03
C CYS A 13 -41.48 -7.09 -31.78
N LEU A 14 -41.60 -7.77 -32.91
CA LEU A 14 -40.56 -8.08 -33.87
C LEU A 14 -40.24 -6.81 -34.68
N MET A 15 -39.30 -5.97 -34.20
CA MET A 15 -38.72 -4.89 -35.02
C MET A 15 -37.47 -5.41 -35.73
N LEU A 16 -37.74 -6.01 -36.88
CA LEU A 16 -36.78 -6.23 -37.95
C LEU A 16 -36.51 -4.89 -38.67
N LEU A 17 -35.24 -4.70 -39.04
CA LEU A 17 -34.72 -3.80 -40.08
C LEU A 17 -34.31 -2.38 -39.65
N GLY A 18 -32.99 -2.23 -39.52
CA GLY A 18 -32.30 -0.94 -39.42
C GLY A 18 -30.82 -1.05 -39.06
N GLY A 19 -30.16 -2.17 -39.38
CA GLY A 19 -28.72 -2.30 -39.22
C GLY A 19 -28.01 -1.48 -40.29
N CYS A 20 -27.80 -0.19 -40.03
CA CYS A 20 -26.87 0.65 -40.78
C CYS A 20 -25.43 0.14 -40.55
N ALA A 21 -25.08 -0.93 -41.26
CA ALA A 21 -23.69 -1.30 -41.48
C ALA A 21 -23.10 -0.29 -42.50
N GLY A 22 -22.81 0.91 -42.02
CA GLY A 22 -21.90 1.80 -42.74
C GLY A 22 -20.55 1.08 -42.94
N PRO A 23 -19.83 1.35 -44.02
CA PRO A 23 -18.53 0.73 -44.26
C PRO A 23 -17.62 1.08 -43.08
N ARG A 24 -17.39 0.11 -42.18
CA ARG A 24 -16.36 0.23 -41.15
C ARG A 24 -15.04 0.30 -41.89
N ASP A 25 -14.35 1.41 -41.72
CA ASP A 25 -13.09 1.71 -42.36
C ASP A 25 -11.97 0.90 -41.68
N PHE A 26 -11.99 -0.42 -41.89
CA PHE A 26 -11.07 -1.39 -41.29
C PHE A 26 -9.60 -1.10 -41.63
N LEU A 27 -9.35 -0.39 -42.73
CA LEU A 27 -8.01 0.05 -43.11
C LEU A 27 -7.47 1.12 -42.15
N ASN A 28 -8.33 2.05 -41.71
CA ASN A 28 -7.95 3.12 -40.79
C ASN A 28 -7.71 2.61 -39.36
N GLU A 29 -8.51 1.66 -38.88
CA GLU A 29 -8.31 1.03 -37.56
C GLU A 29 -6.98 0.25 -37.48
N ASN A 30 -6.59 -0.47 -38.54
CA ASN A 30 -5.31 -1.21 -38.54
C ASN A 30 -4.10 -0.26 -38.46
N ASP A 31 -4.15 0.87 -39.18
CA ASP A 31 -3.08 1.86 -39.18
C ASP A 31 -2.99 2.64 -37.85
N ILE A 32 -4.12 2.85 -37.17
CA ILE A 32 -4.13 3.37 -35.79
C ILE A 32 -3.44 2.37 -34.85
N LEU A 33 -3.85 1.09 -34.89
CA LEU A 33 -3.27 0.06 -34.02
C LEU A 33 -1.78 -0.16 -34.27
N ARG A 34 -1.31 -0.07 -35.52
CA ARG A 34 0.12 -0.14 -35.85
C ARG A 34 0.91 1.03 -35.24
N ARG A 35 0.37 2.24 -35.30
CA ARG A 35 0.99 3.43 -34.70
C ARG A 35 1.04 3.32 -33.18
N GLU A 36 -0.05 2.91 -32.54
CA GLU A 36 -0.10 2.69 -31.09
C GLU A 36 0.89 1.60 -30.66
N ASN A 37 0.98 0.49 -31.39
CA ASN A 37 1.93 -0.57 -31.07
C ASN A 37 3.39 -0.10 -31.18
N LEU A 38 3.70 0.70 -32.21
CA LEU A 38 5.03 1.28 -32.37
C LEU A 38 5.34 2.25 -31.25
N GLN A 39 4.40 3.15 -30.90
CA GLN A 39 4.56 4.10 -29.80
C GLN A 39 4.78 3.39 -28.46
N LEU A 40 3.95 2.38 -28.16
CA LEU A 40 4.08 1.59 -26.93
C LEU A 40 5.43 0.89 -26.85
N LYS A 41 5.92 0.32 -27.96
CA LYS A 41 7.26 -0.29 -28.00
C LYS A 41 8.35 0.73 -27.73
N THR A 42 8.31 1.89 -28.38
CA THR A 42 9.28 2.96 -28.14
C THR A 42 9.25 3.43 -26.68
N THR A 43 8.06 3.56 -26.07
CA THR A 43 7.93 3.92 -24.66
C THR A 43 8.51 2.84 -23.75
N VAL A 44 8.27 1.56 -24.03
CA VAL A 44 8.86 0.45 -23.26
C VAL A 44 10.38 0.47 -23.33
N ASP A 45 10.95 0.65 -24.52
CA ASP A 45 12.40 0.70 -24.72
C ASP A 45 13.02 1.91 -24.01
N GLU A 46 12.38 3.08 -24.09
CA GLU A 46 12.84 4.29 -23.40
C GLU A 46 12.79 4.13 -21.87
N LEU A 47 11.71 3.54 -21.34
CA LEU A 47 11.59 3.29 -19.90
C LEU A 47 12.62 2.27 -19.42
N ASN A 48 12.92 1.24 -20.20
CA ASN A 48 13.95 0.26 -19.88
C ASN A 48 15.34 0.90 -19.82
N HIS A 49 15.70 1.73 -20.79
CA HIS A 49 16.98 2.46 -20.76
C HIS A 49 17.09 3.43 -19.58
N LYS A 50 15.98 4.12 -19.25
CA LYS A 50 15.93 4.98 -18.06
C LYS A 50 16.12 4.16 -16.79
N LEU A 51 15.51 2.98 -16.70
CA LEU A 51 15.63 2.09 -15.54
C LEU A 51 17.07 1.61 -15.38
N GLU A 52 17.71 1.14 -16.45
CA GLU A 52 19.10 0.70 -16.44
C GLU A 52 20.05 1.82 -15.97
N SER A 53 19.93 3.02 -16.55
CA SER A 53 20.76 4.17 -16.14
C SER A 53 20.57 4.57 -14.67
N ARG A 54 19.35 4.40 -14.12
CA ARG A 54 19.09 4.66 -12.70
C ARG A 54 19.69 3.58 -11.80
N LEU A 55 19.65 2.32 -12.21
CA LEU A 55 20.29 1.23 -11.46
C LEU A 55 21.81 1.43 -11.38
N ASP A 56 22.45 1.84 -12.47
CA ASP A 56 23.89 2.14 -12.49
C ASP A 56 24.24 3.29 -11.53
N GLN A 57 23.42 4.35 -11.52
CA GLN A 57 23.59 5.48 -10.60
C GLN A 57 23.46 5.05 -9.14
N ILE A 58 22.47 4.21 -8.82
CA ILE A 58 22.27 3.67 -7.47
C ILE A 58 23.47 2.82 -7.07
N ALA A 59 23.92 1.91 -7.92
CA ALA A 59 25.08 1.05 -7.64
C ALA A 59 26.35 1.88 -7.38
N ALA A 60 26.57 2.95 -8.14
CA ALA A 60 27.69 3.87 -7.94
C ALA A 60 27.58 4.61 -6.59
N LEU A 61 26.39 5.09 -6.24
CA LEU A 61 26.14 5.77 -4.96
C LEU A 61 26.31 4.82 -3.77
N GLU A 62 25.82 3.58 -3.86
CA GLU A 62 25.96 2.57 -2.81
C GLU A 62 27.44 2.25 -2.55
N GLN A 63 28.25 2.13 -3.60
CA GLN A 63 29.71 1.95 -3.47
C GLN A 63 30.39 3.16 -2.82
N ALA A 64 29.95 4.38 -3.14
CA ALA A 64 30.49 5.59 -2.54
C ALA A 64 30.09 5.77 -1.06
N THR A 65 28.89 5.32 -0.68
CA THR A 65 28.33 5.57 0.66
C THR A 65 28.85 4.56 1.69
N ASN A 66 29.29 3.37 1.27
CA ASN A 66 29.75 2.32 2.18
C ASN A 66 31.03 1.62 1.67
N PRO A 67 32.17 2.34 1.60
CA PRO A 67 33.41 1.79 1.04
C PRO A 67 33.97 0.60 1.84
N ASP A 68 33.66 0.53 3.14
CA ASP A 68 34.16 -0.49 4.06
C ASP A 68 33.26 -1.74 4.16
N ARG A 69 32.20 -1.84 3.34
CA ARG A 69 31.33 -3.01 3.36
C ARG A 69 32.12 -4.23 2.87
N PRO A 70 32.31 -5.28 3.70
CA PRO A 70 33.09 -6.44 3.30
C PRO A 70 32.45 -7.12 2.08
N LYS A 71 33.23 -7.21 0.99
CA LYS A 71 32.80 -7.90 -0.23
C LYS A 71 32.87 -9.41 0.02
N LEU A 72 31.71 -10.05 0.13
CA LEU A 72 31.62 -11.50 0.20
C LEU A 72 31.86 -12.06 -1.21
N PRO A 73 32.85 -12.94 -1.42
CA PRO A 73 33.13 -13.48 -2.75
C PRO A 73 31.94 -14.29 -3.27
N GLY A 74 31.50 -13.97 -4.49
CA GLY A 74 30.35 -14.61 -5.13
C GLY A 74 28.97 -14.11 -4.70
N VAL A 75 28.89 -13.07 -3.87
CA VAL A 75 27.63 -12.42 -3.51
C VAL A 75 27.60 -11.03 -4.12
N GLU A 76 26.65 -10.79 -5.04
CA GLU A 76 26.43 -9.46 -5.58
C GLU A 76 25.76 -8.57 -4.51
N PRO A 77 26.10 -7.27 -4.40
CA PRO A 77 25.48 -6.38 -3.42
C PRO A 77 23.95 -6.39 -3.44
N GLY A 78 23.33 -6.54 -4.63
CA GLY A 78 21.88 -6.62 -4.79
C GLY A 78 21.23 -7.90 -4.28
N ASP A 79 22.02 -8.95 -4.02
CA ASP A 79 21.53 -10.21 -3.47
C ASP A 79 21.40 -10.20 -1.94
N ILE A 80 22.05 -9.25 -1.27
CA ILE A 80 21.94 -9.09 0.18
C ILE A 80 20.51 -8.61 0.49
N PRO A 81 19.73 -9.33 1.30
CA PRO A 81 18.39 -8.90 1.67
C PRO A 81 18.44 -7.60 2.48
N VAL A 82 17.73 -6.59 2.02
CA VAL A 82 17.56 -5.29 2.71
C VAL A 82 16.09 -4.89 2.65
N ALA A 83 15.60 -4.13 3.64
CA ALA A 83 14.21 -3.72 3.64
C ALA A 83 14.01 -2.65 2.56
N VAL A 84 13.11 -2.93 1.61
CA VAL A 84 12.83 -2.00 0.50
C VAL A 84 11.39 -1.50 0.51
N SER A 85 10.50 -2.17 1.24
CA SER A 85 9.08 -1.78 1.33
C SER A 85 8.47 -2.24 2.64
N LEU A 86 7.33 -1.64 2.97
CA LEU A 86 6.50 -1.99 4.13
C LEU A 86 5.15 -2.51 3.63
N ARG A 87 4.53 -3.39 4.43
CA ARG A 87 3.17 -3.87 4.19
C ARG A 87 2.39 -3.96 5.50
N TYR A 88 1.16 -3.45 5.50
CA TYR A 88 0.22 -3.69 6.59
C TYR A 88 -0.31 -5.12 6.58
N GLY A 89 -0.40 -5.72 7.76
CA GLY A 89 -1.09 -6.98 8.00
C GLY A 89 -2.60 -6.85 7.88
N MET A 90 -3.27 -7.99 7.75
CA MET A 90 -4.72 -8.07 7.55
C MET A 90 -5.52 -7.52 8.74
N TYR A 91 -5.00 -7.65 9.96
CA TYR A 91 -5.69 -7.27 11.20
C TYR A 91 -5.37 -5.86 11.67
N THR A 92 -4.72 -5.06 10.83
CA THR A 92 -4.46 -3.65 11.13
C THR A 92 -5.76 -2.85 11.11
N GLY A 93 -6.00 -2.06 12.16
CA GLY A 93 -7.17 -1.20 12.24
C GLY A 93 -7.41 -0.61 13.63
N ALA A 94 -8.52 0.11 13.77
CA ALA A 94 -8.99 0.64 15.03
C ALA A 94 -9.62 -0.46 15.89
N VAL A 95 -9.44 -0.35 17.20
CA VAL A 95 -9.89 -1.34 18.18
C VAL A 95 -10.52 -0.62 19.35
N ASP A 96 -11.70 -1.08 19.76
CA ASP A 96 -12.33 -0.78 21.04
C ASP A 96 -11.89 -1.84 22.05
N THR A 97 -10.96 -1.51 22.94
CA THR A 97 -10.44 -2.44 23.94
C THR A 97 -11.32 -2.55 25.18
N ASN A 98 -12.24 -1.61 25.41
CA ASN A 98 -13.04 -1.52 26.62
C ASN A 98 -14.53 -1.88 26.41
N GLY A 99 -14.97 -2.02 25.16
CA GLY A 99 -16.30 -2.44 24.77
C GLY A 99 -17.37 -1.35 24.87
N ASP A 100 -16.99 -0.07 24.92
CA ASP A 100 -17.91 1.06 25.05
C ASP A 100 -18.50 1.56 23.72
N GLY A 101 -18.12 0.94 22.61
CA GLY A 101 -18.59 1.26 21.27
C GLY A 101 -17.76 2.34 20.55
N SER A 102 -16.73 2.89 21.20
CA SER A 102 -15.75 3.81 20.62
C SER A 102 -14.39 3.13 20.52
N ASP A 103 -13.70 3.34 19.40
CA ASP A 103 -12.35 2.82 19.27
C ASP A 103 -11.39 3.67 20.12
N ASP A 104 -10.53 3.01 20.90
CA ASP A 104 -9.61 3.66 21.86
C ASP A 104 -8.13 3.46 21.51
N LEU A 105 -7.82 2.63 20.51
CA LEU A 105 -6.48 2.56 19.93
C LEU A 105 -6.50 2.17 18.45
N ILE A 106 -5.39 2.46 17.77
CA ILE A 106 -5.04 1.89 16.47
C ILE A 106 -4.03 0.77 16.69
N ARG A 107 -4.34 -0.45 16.26
CA ARG A 107 -3.41 -1.58 16.27
C ARG A 107 -2.83 -1.79 14.88
N LEU A 108 -1.51 -1.66 14.75
CA LEU A 108 -0.79 -1.84 13.50
C LEU A 108 -0.02 -3.15 13.49
N TYR A 109 -0.36 -3.99 12.53
CA TYR A 109 0.45 -5.13 12.12
C TYR A 109 1.23 -4.69 10.88
N PHE A 110 2.56 -4.76 10.90
CA PHE A 110 3.33 -4.43 9.70
C PHE A 110 4.54 -5.35 9.47
N GLN A 111 4.97 -5.39 8.22
CA GLN A 111 6.02 -6.28 7.73
C GLN A 111 6.98 -5.48 6.84
N PRO A 112 8.25 -5.36 7.24
CA PRO A 112 9.32 -5.00 6.32
C PRO A 112 9.56 -6.13 5.34
N LEU A 113 9.63 -5.78 4.06
CA LEU A 113 9.81 -6.72 2.96
C LEU A 113 11.10 -6.41 2.20
N ASP A 114 11.81 -7.48 1.84
CA ASP A 114 12.99 -7.40 0.99
C ASP A 114 12.65 -7.24 -0.50
N GLN A 115 13.69 -7.12 -1.34
CA GLN A 115 13.58 -7.02 -2.80
C GLN A 115 12.87 -8.21 -3.46
N LYS A 116 12.73 -9.34 -2.77
CA LYS A 116 12.01 -10.54 -3.21
C LYS A 116 10.64 -10.69 -2.53
N ARG A 117 10.14 -9.63 -1.88
CA ARG A 117 8.87 -9.57 -1.13
C ARG A 117 8.78 -10.56 0.04
N ARG A 118 9.93 -10.96 0.59
CA ARG A 118 10.01 -11.82 1.78
C ARG A 118 10.07 -10.95 3.02
N PHE A 119 9.45 -11.40 4.11
CA PHE A 119 9.60 -10.75 5.40
C PHE A 119 11.06 -10.82 5.85
N ILE A 120 11.59 -9.69 6.34
CA ILE A 120 12.87 -9.65 7.05
C ILE A 120 12.71 -8.90 8.37
N PRO A 121 13.29 -9.39 9.48
CA PRO A 121 13.39 -8.61 10.69
C PRO A 121 14.39 -7.46 10.48
N VAL A 122 14.07 -6.29 11.01
CA VAL A 122 14.91 -5.10 10.94
C VAL A 122 15.09 -4.50 12.32
N ALA A 123 16.30 -4.00 12.59
CA ALA A 123 16.53 -3.06 13.67
C ALA A 123 16.22 -1.66 13.11
N ALA A 124 15.23 -0.98 13.65
CA ALA A 124 14.78 0.29 13.09
C ALA A 124 14.13 1.17 14.15
N ASP A 125 14.24 2.48 13.96
CA ASP A 125 13.41 3.44 14.67
C ASP A 125 12.12 3.65 13.88
N VAL A 126 10.99 3.64 14.57
CA VAL A 126 9.66 3.75 13.96
C VAL A 126 8.94 4.97 14.50
N ARG A 127 8.25 5.69 13.64
CA ARG A 127 7.32 6.76 14.03
C ARG A 127 5.95 6.46 13.44
N VAL A 128 4.93 6.51 14.29
CA VAL A 128 3.55 6.33 13.87
C VAL A 128 2.81 7.62 14.14
N GLN A 129 2.21 8.21 13.11
CA GLN A 129 1.35 9.36 13.24
C GLN A 129 -0.08 9.00 12.84
N VAL A 130 -1.04 9.39 13.67
CA VAL A 130 -2.47 9.23 13.39
C VAL A 130 -3.07 10.61 13.22
N VAL A 131 -3.65 10.88 12.06
CA VAL A 131 -4.17 12.20 11.70
C VAL A 131 -5.62 12.10 11.20
N VAL A 132 -6.39 13.15 11.47
CA VAL A 132 -7.71 13.38 10.86
C VAL A 132 -7.55 14.44 9.79
N VAL A 133 -8.02 14.12 8.59
CA VAL A 133 -8.00 15.05 7.46
C VAL A 133 -9.43 15.43 7.12
N THR A 134 -9.81 16.67 7.46
CA THR A 134 -11.12 17.23 7.13
C THR A 134 -10.98 18.22 5.98
N PRO A 135 -11.81 18.12 4.92
CA PRO A 135 -11.74 19.06 3.80
C PRO A 135 -11.87 20.53 4.25
N GLY A 136 -10.92 21.36 3.84
CA GLY A 136 -10.92 22.80 4.15
C GLY A 136 -10.45 23.16 5.55
N SER A 137 -9.96 22.20 6.34
CA SER A 137 -9.34 22.43 7.65
C SER A 137 -7.89 21.94 7.66
N GLU A 138 -7.08 22.44 8.60
CA GLU A 138 -5.74 21.89 8.82
C GLU A 138 -5.84 20.46 9.38
N PRO A 139 -4.93 19.53 9.00
CA PRO A 139 -4.90 18.19 9.56
C PRO A 139 -4.74 18.20 11.08
N LEU A 140 -5.60 17.46 11.78
CA LEU A 140 -5.53 17.30 13.23
C LEU A 140 -4.73 16.04 13.58
N VAL A 141 -3.60 16.19 14.26
CA VAL A 141 -2.81 15.06 14.77
C VAL A 141 -3.44 14.54 16.06
N LEU A 142 -3.96 13.31 16.02
CA LEU A 142 -4.53 12.64 17.18
C LEU A 142 -3.47 11.95 18.04
N ALA A 143 -2.45 11.38 17.41
CA ALA A 143 -1.35 10.72 18.07
C ALA A 143 -0.06 10.79 17.23
N ASP A 144 1.07 10.85 17.92
CA ASP A 144 2.41 10.82 17.33
C ASP A 144 3.33 10.04 18.28
N MET A 145 3.68 8.82 17.90
CA MET A 145 4.39 7.88 18.75
C MET A 145 5.71 7.44 18.11
N PRO A 146 6.86 7.82 18.71
CA PRO A 146 8.14 7.23 18.38
C PRO A 146 8.31 5.87 19.10
N PHE A 147 8.89 4.92 18.40
CA PHE A 147 9.36 3.64 18.92
C PHE A 147 10.85 3.53 18.59
N THR A 148 11.67 3.33 19.62
CA THR A 148 13.09 3.06 19.41
C THR A 148 13.29 1.66 18.85
N THR A 149 14.48 1.38 18.34
CA THR A 149 14.90 0.02 17.94
C THR A 149 14.62 -1.03 19.03
N ALA A 150 14.82 -0.70 20.32
CA ALA A 150 14.56 -1.62 21.43
C ALA A 150 13.06 -1.83 21.68
N ASP A 151 12.23 -0.81 21.46
CA ASP A 151 10.77 -0.92 21.56
C ASP A 151 10.23 -1.78 20.42
N LEU A 152 10.72 -1.55 19.20
CA LEU A 152 10.33 -2.30 18.02
C LEU A 152 10.63 -3.79 18.16
N ASP A 153 11.82 -4.17 18.64
CA ASP A 153 12.18 -5.58 18.86
C ASP A 153 11.17 -6.30 19.77
N ARG A 154 10.71 -5.62 20.85
CA ARG A 154 9.68 -6.15 21.76
C ARG A 154 8.31 -6.29 21.13
N THR A 155 8.07 -5.66 19.99
CA THR A 155 6.81 -5.79 19.22
C THR A 155 6.84 -6.89 18.17
N TYR A 156 7.98 -7.55 17.95
CA TYR A 156 8.09 -8.67 17.03
C TYR A 156 7.20 -9.84 17.47
N ARG A 157 6.39 -10.35 16.55
CA ARG A 157 5.51 -11.49 16.77
C ARG A 157 5.65 -12.50 15.64
N THR A 158 5.58 -13.77 16.01
CA THR A 158 5.50 -14.89 15.07
C THR A 158 4.43 -15.84 15.55
N GLY A 159 3.66 -16.39 14.61
CA GLY A 159 2.54 -17.28 14.91
C GLY A 159 1.79 -17.71 13.66
N VAL A 160 0.56 -18.21 13.86
CA VAL A 160 -0.29 -18.76 12.79
C VAL A 160 -0.63 -17.72 11.72
N THR A 161 -0.71 -16.43 12.09
CA THR A 161 -0.97 -15.32 11.17
C THR A 161 0.29 -14.80 10.46
N GLY A 162 1.42 -15.48 10.62
CA GLY A 162 2.71 -15.11 10.06
C GLY A 162 3.56 -14.22 10.98
N THR A 163 4.70 -13.79 10.47
CA THR A 163 5.67 -12.97 11.21
C THR A 163 5.46 -11.49 10.90
N HIS A 164 5.42 -10.64 11.93
CA HIS A 164 5.15 -9.20 11.81
C HIS A 164 5.60 -8.46 13.08
N TYR A 165 5.57 -7.13 13.02
CA TYR A 165 5.62 -6.28 14.20
C TYR A 165 4.20 -5.82 14.57
N THR A 166 3.89 -5.75 15.86
CA THR A 166 2.59 -5.27 16.38
C THR A 166 2.80 -4.04 17.26
N VAL A 167 2.48 -2.85 16.75
CA VAL A 167 2.49 -1.62 17.54
C VAL A 167 1.06 -1.16 17.83
N GLU A 168 0.85 -0.59 19.01
CA GLU A 168 -0.43 -0.05 19.45
C GLU A 168 -0.27 1.43 19.70
N VAL A 169 -1.17 2.22 19.12
CA VAL A 169 -1.18 3.68 19.24
C VAL A 169 -2.48 4.09 19.91
N PRO A 170 -2.45 4.47 21.20
CA PRO A 170 -3.63 4.93 21.91
C PRO A 170 -4.23 6.18 21.24
N LEU A 171 -5.55 6.21 21.14
CA LEU A 171 -6.29 7.37 20.65
C LEU A 171 -6.74 8.25 21.83
N PRO A 172 -6.84 9.57 21.64
CA PRO A 172 -7.35 10.47 22.67
C PRO A 172 -8.83 10.20 22.95
N LYS A 173 -9.23 10.27 24.23
CA LYS A 173 -10.63 10.04 24.67
C LYS A 173 -11.59 11.15 24.22
N ASP A 174 -11.05 12.33 23.96
CA ASP A 174 -11.74 13.58 23.60
C ASP A 174 -11.70 13.83 22.08
N MET A 175 -11.67 12.77 21.28
CA MET A 175 -11.74 12.87 19.83
C MET A 175 -13.06 13.51 19.37
N PRO A 176 -13.06 14.34 18.30
CA PRO A 176 -14.30 14.90 17.77
C PRO A 176 -15.31 13.81 17.33
N GLN A 177 -16.59 14.00 17.67
CA GLN A 177 -17.66 13.02 17.48
C GLN A 177 -18.01 12.76 16.00
N ASP A 178 -17.59 13.65 15.12
CA ASP A 178 -17.79 13.60 13.68
C ASP A 178 -16.66 12.85 12.94
N VAL A 179 -15.58 12.48 13.62
CA VAL A 179 -14.52 11.68 13.01
C VAL A 179 -15.03 10.27 12.71
N ARG A 180 -14.89 9.84 11.46
CA ARG A 180 -15.26 8.50 10.98
C ARG A 180 -14.10 7.72 10.37
N GLU A 181 -13.01 8.42 10.10
CA GLU A 181 -11.83 7.88 9.45
C GLU A 181 -10.60 8.63 9.96
N VAL A 182 -9.51 7.90 10.13
CA VAL A 182 -8.18 8.44 10.41
C VAL A 182 -7.20 7.96 9.34
N VAL A 183 -6.21 8.78 9.03
CA VAL A 183 -5.06 8.40 8.21
C VAL A 183 -3.91 8.08 9.15
N VAL A 184 -3.26 6.96 8.92
CA VAL A 184 -2.09 6.52 9.68
C VAL A 184 -0.88 6.53 8.77
N ASP A 185 0.11 7.34 9.13
CA ASP A 185 1.44 7.35 8.53
C ASP A 185 2.42 6.56 9.40
N LEU A 186 3.00 5.51 8.82
CA LEU A 186 4.02 4.67 9.44
C LEU A 186 5.35 4.95 8.77
N GLN A 187 6.31 5.44 9.53
CA GLN A 187 7.68 5.70 9.09
C GLN A 187 8.64 4.75 9.81
N VAL A 188 9.50 4.07 9.06
CA VAL A 188 10.49 3.10 9.57
C VAL A 188 11.86 3.48 9.03
N THR A 189 12.79 3.82 9.91
CA THR A 189 14.18 4.13 9.57
C THR A 189 15.05 2.91 9.89
N ASP A 190 15.47 2.17 8.87
CA ASP A 190 16.32 0.99 9.02
C ASP A 190 17.71 1.38 9.56
N ALA A 191 18.09 0.85 10.72
CA ALA A 191 19.37 1.18 11.36
C ALA A 191 20.59 0.63 10.60
N ALA A 192 20.43 -0.44 9.81
CA ALA A 192 21.52 -1.04 9.05
C ALA A 192 21.83 -0.26 7.77
N THR A 193 20.82 0.33 7.14
CA THR A 193 20.98 1.04 5.86
C THR A 193 20.74 2.54 5.94
N GLY A 194 20.22 3.05 7.05
CA GLY A 194 19.76 4.44 7.21
C GLY A 194 18.55 4.80 6.34
N ARG A 195 17.88 3.82 5.74
CA ARG A 195 16.82 4.06 4.76
C ARG A 195 15.50 4.33 5.47
N LEU A 196 14.84 5.43 5.10
CA LEU A 196 13.47 5.70 5.49
C LEU A 196 12.49 4.98 4.56
N LEU A 197 11.62 4.17 5.13
CA LEU A 197 10.48 3.56 4.48
C LEU A 197 9.21 4.16 5.07
N SER A 198 8.24 4.51 4.24
CA SER A 198 6.95 5.03 4.68
C SER A 198 5.78 4.23 4.11
N LEU A 199 4.69 4.21 4.86
CA LEU A 199 3.44 3.57 4.45
C LEU A 199 2.26 4.31 5.08
N GLU A 200 1.39 4.84 4.23
CA GLU A 200 0.18 5.53 4.64
C GLU A 200 -1.06 4.68 4.34
N ARG A 201 -2.04 4.68 5.25
CA ARG A 201 -3.35 4.08 5.00
C ARG A 201 -4.44 4.72 5.85
N SER A 202 -5.65 4.81 5.31
CA SER A 202 -6.82 5.23 6.06
C SER A 202 -7.54 4.04 6.72
N PHE A 203 -8.09 4.29 7.91
CA PHE A 203 -8.84 3.32 8.68
C PHE A 203 -10.15 3.93 9.17
N PRO A 204 -11.29 3.23 8.99
CA PRO A 204 -12.53 3.66 9.60
C PRO A 204 -12.41 3.56 11.13
N ILE A 205 -13.03 4.50 11.83
CA ILE A 205 -13.07 4.54 13.29
C ILE A 205 -14.48 4.84 13.80
N LYS A 206 -14.74 4.44 15.05
CA LYS A 206 -15.93 4.82 15.80
C LYS A 206 -15.55 5.82 16.89
N SER A 207 -16.20 6.98 16.87
CA SER A 207 -16.16 7.98 17.95
C SER A 207 -17.52 8.03 18.66
N LYS A 208 -17.51 8.37 19.96
CA LYS A 208 -18.73 8.53 20.77
C LYS A 208 -19.61 9.68 20.34
#